data_AF-A0A644TPQ1-F1
#
_entry.id   AF-A0A644TPQ1-F1
#
_cell.length_a   1.000
_cell.length_b   1.000
_cell.length_c   1.000
_cell.angle_alpha   90.00
_cell.angle_beta   90.00
_cell.angle_gamma   90.00
#
_symmetry.space_group_name_H-M   'P 1'
#
loop_
_entity.id
_entity.type
_entity.pdbx_description
1 polymer ?
#
loop_
_entity_poly.entity_id
_entity_poly.type
_entity_poly.pdbx_seq_one_letter_code
_entity_poly.pdbx_strand_id
1 'polypeptide(L)'
;MRRFILAFAVAALVLWPAPAVAANFKVNINVVRQDDGVTSTEFWYNDQVLWRLTILAGGAKPVTAGGSSGAIFLTPDIVNGLFLLKVQ
;
A
#
# COMPACT_ATOMS: atom_id res chain seq x y z
N MET A 1 5.53 -47.35 28.70
CA MET A 1 5.40 -45.89 28.88
C MET A 1 6.18 -45.05 27.86
N ARG A 2 7.43 -45.38 27.51
CA ARG A 2 8.26 -44.60 26.56
C ARG A 2 7.59 -44.31 25.19
N ARG A 3 6.81 -45.24 24.65
CA ARG A 3 6.06 -45.07 23.39
C ARG A 3 4.92 -44.03 23.49
N PHE A 4 4.24 -43.98 24.63
CA PHE A 4 3.18 -43.00 24.88
C PHE A 4 3.75 -41.59 25.04
N ILE A 5 4.91 -41.46 25.70
CA ILE A 5 5.63 -40.19 25.85
C ILE A 5 6.07 -39.66 24.47
N LEU A 6 6.60 -40.55 23.62
CA LEU A 6 6.97 -40.18 22.24
C LEU A 6 5.76 -39.77 21.40
N ALA A 7 4.65 -40.51 21.49
CA ALA A 7 3.42 -40.16 20.79
C ALA A 7 2.88 -38.80 21.25
N PHE A 8 2.96 -38.51 22.55
CA PHE A 8 2.52 -37.24 23.11
C PHE A 8 3.42 -36.07 22.68
N ALA A 9 4.74 -36.28 22.64
CA ALA A 9 5.70 -35.29 22.16
C ALA A 9 5.48 -34.96 20.66
N VAL A 10 5.20 -35.98 19.83
CA VAL A 10 4.89 -35.79 18.41
C VAL A 10 3.56 -35.04 18.25
N ALA A 11 2.53 -35.39 19.02
CA ALA A 11 1.26 -34.68 18.99
C ALA A 11 1.41 -33.20 19.39
N ALA A 12 2.21 -32.91 20.43
CA ALA A 12 2.51 -31.55 20.86
C ALA A 12 3.27 -30.74 19.79
N LEU A 13 4.21 -31.37 19.06
CA LEU A 13 4.95 -30.73 17.98
C LEU A 13 4.07 -30.43 16.75
N VAL A 14 3.13 -31.30 16.41
CA VAL A 14 2.20 -31.10 15.28
C VAL A 14 1.16 -30.03 15.59
N LEU A 15 0.71 -29.96 16.85
CA LEU A 15 -0.21 -28.92 17.31
C LEU A 15 0.48 -27.60 17.60
N TRP A 16 1.82 -27.57 17.60
CA TRP A 16 2.56 -26.34 17.80
C TRP A 16 2.29 -25.41 16.62
N PRO A 17 1.69 -24.23 16.83
CA PRO A 17 1.43 -23.30 15.74
C PRO A 17 2.77 -22.84 15.19
N ALA A 18 3.17 -23.36 14.04
CA ALA A 18 4.22 -22.75 13.25
C ALA A 18 3.65 -21.40 12.78
N PRO A 19 4.22 -20.25 13.21
CA PRO A 19 3.78 -18.98 12.67
C PRO A 19 4.02 -19.03 11.16
N ALA A 20 2.94 -19.00 10.38
CA ALA A 20 3.05 -18.90 8.93
C ALA A 20 3.74 -17.57 8.61
N VAL A 21 5.04 -17.63 8.34
CA VAL A 21 5.89 -16.46 8.02
C VAL A 21 5.41 -15.72 6.77
N ALA A 22 4.47 -16.30 6.01
CA ALA A 22 3.83 -15.70 4.85
C ALA A 22 2.69 -14.70 5.17
N ALA A 23 2.29 -14.52 6.43
CA ALA A 23 1.16 -13.66 6.80
C ALA A 23 1.37 -12.16 6.50
N ASN A 24 2.61 -11.73 6.23
CA ASN A 24 2.99 -10.32 6.08
C ASN A 24 3.54 -10.01 4.68
N PHE A 25 2.96 -10.58 3.61
CA PHE A 25 3.27 -10.15 2.25
C PHE A 25 1.98 -9.79 1.50
N LYS A 26 1.49 -8.59 1.76
CA LYS A 26 0.33 -8.01 1.06
C LYS A 26 0.74 -6.73 0.37
N VAL A 27 0.84 -6.78 -0.97
CA VAL A 27 1.14 -5.61 -1.81
C VAL A 27 -0.14 -5.20 -2.52
N ASN A 28 -0.53 -3.92 -2.43
CA ASN A 28 -1.65 -3.37 -3.19
C ASN A 28 -1.26 -2.05 -3.84
N ILE A 29 -1.73 -1.84 -5.06
CA ILE A 29 -1.69 -0.55 -5.75
C ILE A 29 -3.14 -0.07 -5.85
N ASN A 30 -3.42 1.10 -5.28
CA ASN A 30 -4.73 1.73 -5.35
C ASN A 30 -4.66 2.96 -6.25
N VAL A 31 -5.64 3.16 -7.12
CA VAL A 31 -5.77 4.35 -7.96
C VAL A 31 -7.14 4.95 -7.70
N VAL A 32 -7.16 6.13 -7.10
CA VAL A 32 -8.38 6.84 -6.72
C VAL A 32 -8.47 8.12 -7.54
N ARG A 33 -9.57 8.27 -8.28
CA ARG A 33 -9.98 9.53 -8.88
C ARG A 33 -10.85 10.26 -7.86
N GLN A 34 -10.46 11.46 -7.45
CA GLN A 34 -11.28 12.32 -6.60
C GLN A 34 -12.22 13.17 -7.46
N ASP A 35 -13.34 13.59 -6.87
CA ASP A 35 -14.39 14.37 -7.54
C ASP A 35 -13.90 15.75 -8.04
N ASP A 36 -12.82 16.25 -7.45
CA ASP A 36 -12.12 17.49 -7.83
C ASP A 36 -11.23 17.33 -9.08
N GLY A 37 -11.24 16.17 -9.72
CA GLY A 37 -10.45 15.89 -10.92
C GLY A 37 -9.00 15.53 -10.63
N VAL A 38 -8.64 15.29 -9.37
CA VAL A 38 -7.32 14.81 -8.96
C VAL A 38 -7.25 13.29 -9.05
N THR A 39 -6.12 12.76 -9.53
CA THR A 39 -5.83 11.33 -9.48
C THR A 39 -4.75 11.06 -8.44
N SER A 40 -5.02 10.19 -7.48
CA SER A 40 -4.06 9.74 -6.47
C SER A 40 -3.78 8.25 -6.63
N THR A 41 -2.52 7.90 -6.73
CA THR A 41 -2.03 6.52 -6.72
C THR A 41 -1.35 6.24 -5.38
N GLU A 42 -1.68 5.12 -4.77
CA GLU A 42 -1.10 4.70 -3.50
C GLU A 42 -0.53 3.30 -3.62
N PHE A 43 0.61 3.09 -2.98
CA PHE A 43 1.20 1.78 -2.84
C PHE A 43 1.23 1.38 -1.37
N TRP A 44 0.68 0.21 -1.13
CA TRP A 44 0.44 -0.34 0.17
C TRP A 44 1.27 -1.60 0.34
N TYR A 45 1.92 -1.72 1.49
CA TYR A 45 2.59 -2.92 1.95
C TYR A 45 2.09 -3.25 3.34
N ASN A 46 1.52 -4.45 3.51
CA ASN A 46 0.96 -4.92 4.77
C ASN A 46 0.01 -3.89 5.41
N ASP A 47 -0.94 -3.42 4.61
CA ASP A 47 -1.97 -2.46 5.01
C ASP A 47 -1.44 -1.09 5.47
N GLN A 48 -0.18 -0.77 5.16
CA GLN A 48 0.43 0.55 5.34
C GLN A 48 0.75 1.20 4.00
N VAL A 49 0.41 2.49 3.85
CA VAL A 49 0.82 3.29 2.68
C VAL A 49 2.32 3.57 2.78
N LEU A 50 3.09 3.08 1.82
CA LEU A 50 4.52 3.38 1.72
C LEU A 50 4.79 4.60 0.84
N TRP A 51 4.02 4.76 -0.25
CA TRP A 51 4.10 5.96 -1.08
C TRP A 51 2.73 6.33 -1.65
N ARG A 52 2.55 7.64 -1.83
CA ARG A 52 1.40 8.24 -2.49
C ARG A 52 1.86 9.25 -3.52
N LEU A 53 1.32 9.15 -4.73
CA LEU A 53 1.55 10.05 -5.84
C LEU A 53 0.23 10.69 -6.26
N THR A 54 0.17 12.01 -6.22
CA THR A 54 -1.03 12.76 -6.56
C THR A 54 -0.76 13.63 -7.78
N ILE A 55 -1.53 13.43 -8.85
CA ILE A 55 -1.44 14.21 -10.09
C ILE A 55 -2.57 15.24 -10.13
N LEU A 56 -2.18 16.50 -10.23
CA LEU A 56 -3.05 17.68 -10.27
C LEU A 56 -3.06 18.25 -11.67
N ALA A 57 -4.24 18.40 -12.29
CA ALA A 57 -4.37 19.00 -13.62
C ALA A 57 -4.15 20.54 -13.64
N GLY A 58 -3.81 21.17 -12.51
CA GLY A 58 -3.57 22.61 -12.44
C GLY A 58 -2.85 23.03 -11.17
N GLY A 59 -2.33 24.26 -11.16
CA GLY A 59 -1.45 24.82 -10.12
C GLY A 59 -2.01 24.86 -8.69
N ALA A 60 -3.32 24.67 -8.50
CA ALA A 60 -3.96 24.72 -7.20
C ALA A 60 -3.87 23.34 -6.51
N LYS A 61 -3.11 23.26 -5.41
CA LYS A 61 -3.14 22.11 -4.51
C LYS A 61 -4.48 22.15 -3.73
N PRO A 62 -5.37 21.15 -3.85
CA PRO A 62 -6.55 21.09 -3.02
C PRO A 62 -6.11 20.93 -1.57
N VAL A 63 -6.65 21.79 -0.70
CA VAL A 63 -6.52 21.64 0.75
C VAL A 63 -7.52 20.56 1.15
N THR A 64 -7.14 19.30 0.95
CA THR A 64 -7.91 18.19 1.50
C THR A 64 -7.67 18.18 3.02
N ALA A 65 -8.73 18.48 3.77
CA ALA A 65 -8.76 18.41 5.23
C ALA A 65 -8.68 16.94 5.68
N GLY A 66 -7.49 16.34 5.57
CA GLY A 66 -7.32 14.93 5.90
C GLY A 66 -5.85 14.56 5.93
N GLY A 67 -5.30 14.50 7.15
CA GLY A 67 -4.09 13.78 7.55
C GLY A 67 -2.87 13.93 6.64
N SER A 68 -1.78 14.51 7.18
CA SER A 68 -0.47 14.53 6.55
C SER A 68 0.10 13.11 6.35
N SER A 69 -0.37 12.40 5.33
CA SER A 69 0.33 11.28 4.74
C SER A 69 1.26 11.88 3.69
N GLY A 70 2.56 11.62 3.80
CA GLY A 70 3.58 12.12 2.88
C GLY A 70 3.24 11.74 1.45
N ALA A 71 2.71 12.69 0.68
CA ALA A 71 2.34 12.51 -0.71
C ALA A 71 3.25 13.35 -1.60
N ILE A 72 3.74 12.75 -2.68
CA ILE A 72 4.44 13.46 -3.74
C ILE A 72 3.37 14.06 -4.65
N PHE A 73 3.37 15.38 -4.77
CA PHE A 73 2.46 16.10 -5.65
C PHE A 73 3.16 16.39 -6.97
N LEU A 74 2.55 15.93 -8.07
CA LEU A 74 2.92 16.30 -9.42
C LEU A 74 1.86 17.23 -9.97
N THR A 75 2.27 18.46 -10.24
CA THR A 75 1.40 19.48 -10.81
C THR A 75 1.94 19.87 -12.19
N PRO A 76 1.62 19.09 -13.24
CA PRO A 76 1.96 19.46 -14.60
C PRO A 76 1.34 20.82 -14.97
N ASP A 77 2.13 21.64 -15.64
CA ASP A 77 1.58 22.78 -16.38
C ASP A 77 0.93 22.26 -17.67
N ILE A 78 -0.30 22.67 -17.93
CA ILE A 78 -1.07 22.24 -19.10
C ILE A 78 -0.97 23.35 -20.15
N VAL A 79 -0.22 23.09 -21.21
CA VAL A 79 -0.08 24.01 -22.34
C VAL A 79 -0.87 23.43 -23.52
N ASN A 80 -1.87 24.16 -24.01
CA ASN A 80 -2.74 23.74 -25.12
C ASN A 80 -3.42 22.37 -24.91
N GLY A 81 -3.79 22.04 -23.67
CA GLY A 81 -4.46 20.77 -23.34
C GLY A 81 -3.54 19.54 -23.27
N LEU A 82 -2.22 19.73 -23.37
CA LEU A 82 -1.24 18.67 -23.30
C LEU A 82 -0.34 18.85 -22.08
N PHE A 83 -0.03 17.75 -21.41
CA PHE A 83 1.07 17.67 -20.46
C PHE A 83 1.79 16.33 -20.64
N LEU A 84 3.10 16.33 -20.40
CA LEU A 84 3.95 15.16 -20.56
C LEU A 84 4.58 14.82 -19.22
N LEU A 85 4.32 13.61 -18.74
CA LEU A 85 5.00 13.05 -17.58
C LEU A 85 5.98 11.96 -18.04
N LYS A 86 7.28 12.27 -18.00
CA LYS A 86 8.35 11.29 -18.26
C LYS A 86 8.83 10.72 -16.93
N VAL A 87 8.79 9.40 -16.81
CA VAL A 87 9.36 8.65 -15.67
C VAL A 87 10.46 7.76 -16.25
N GLN A 88 11.69 7.89 -15.74
CA GLN A 88 12.85 7.05 -16.09
C GLN A 88 13.27 6.23 -14.87
#